data_AF-A0A7C2L749-F1
#
_entry.id   AF-A0A7C2L749-F1
#
_cell.length_a   1.000
_cell.length_b   1.000
_cell.length_c   1.000
_cell.angle_alpha   90.00
_cell.angle_beta   90.00
_cell.angle_gamma   90.00
#
_symmetry.space_group_name_H-M   'P 1'
#
loop_
_entity.id
_entity.type
_entity.pdbx_description
1 polymer ?
#
loop_
_entity_poly.entity_id
_entity_poly.type
_entity_poly.pdbx_seq_one_letter_code
_entity_poly.pdbx_strand_id
1 'polypeptide(L)'
;MTRREFHFALFAAAAALSVPGAGQEAEQKAEDMTHASINAWLPAPMPPEQAQQVAEAVNALQKTLQALRACPLPEGSEPAFTFQPLPPKRG
;
A
#
# COMPACT_ATOMS: atom_id res chain seq x y z
N MET A 1 -23.96 10.58 18.15
CA MET A 1 -23.68 10.63 16.71
C MET A 1 -24.84 9.99 15.97
N THR A 2 -25.51 10.73 15.09
CA THR A 2 -26.71 10.24 14.40
C THR A 2 -26.34 9.56 13.08
N ARG A 3 -27.19 8.64 12.59
CA ARG A 3 -26.99 7.95 11.31
C ARG A 3 -26.76 8.94 10.15
N ARG A 4 -27.40 10.10 10.21
CA ARG A 4 -27.26 11.17 9.22
C ARG A 4 -25.85 11.78 9.22
N GLU A 5 -25.29 12.06 10.40
CA GLU A 5 -23.93 12.58 10.54
C GLU A 5 -22.87 11.61 10.03
N PHE A 6 -23.04 10.31 10.30
CA PHE A 6 -22.13 9.28 9.81
C PHE A 6 -22.11 9.20 8.27
N HIS A 7 -23.28 9.25 7.62
CA HIS A 7 -23.34 9.23 6.16
C HIS A 7 -22.71 10.49 5.55
N PHE A 8 -22.92 11.67 6.14
CA PHE A 8 -22.28 12.89 5.67
C PHE A 8 -20.74 12.82 5.79
N ALA A 9 -20.21 12.28 6.89
CA ALA A 9 -18.78 12.09 7.04
C ALA A 9 -18.22 11.10 6.00
N LEU A 10 -18.95 10.01 5.72
CA LEU A 10 -18.54 8.98 4.77
C LEU A 10 -18.55 9.51 3.32
N PHE A 11 -19.56 10.29 2.94
CA PHE A 11 -19.60 10.93 1.62
C PHE A 11 -18.56 12.03 1.46
N ALA A 12 -18.30 12.82 2.51
CA ALA A 12 -17.24 13.82 2.49
C ALA A 12 -15.84 13.18 2.32
N ALA A 13 -15.59 12.05 2.99
CA ALA A 13 -14.34 11.30 2.82
C ALA A 13 -14.21 10.69 1.41
N ALA A 14 -15.30 10.14 0.86
CA ALA A 14 -15.30 9.62 -0.50
C ALA A 14 -15.11 10.72 -1.57
N ALA A 15 -15.67 11.92 -1.34
CA ALA A 15 -15.49 13.08 -2.21
C ALA A 15 -14.04 13.60 -2.18
N ALA A 16 -13.38 13.58 -1.01
CA ALA A 16 -11.97 13.95 -0.88
C ALA A 16 -11.03 12.99 -1.66
N LEU A 17 -11.41 11.71 -1.78
CA LEU A 17 -10.64 10.70 -2.52
C LEU A 17 -10.92 10.68 -4.03
N SER A 18 -11.95 11.38 -4.49
CA SER A 18 -12.43 11.31 -5.88
C SER A 18 -12.20 12.60 -6.69
N VAL A 19 -11.42 13.56 -6.17
CA VAL A 19 -10.95 14.69 -6.98
C VAL A 19 -9.99 14.17 -8.05
N PRO A 20 -10.33 14.29 -9.35
CA PRO A 20 -9.39 13.98 -10.44
C PRO A 20 -8.46 15.19 -10.59
N GLY A 21 -7.53 15.33 -9.65
CA GLY A 21 -6.49 16.34 -9.64
C GLY A 21 -5.20 15.71 -10.13
N ALA A 22 -4.72 16.18 -11.27
CA ALA A 22 -3.47 15.82 -11.91
C ALA A 22 -2.29 15.59 -10.94
N GLY A 23 -1.59 14.47 -11.12
CA GLY A 23 -0.15 14.42 -10.89
C GLY A 23 0.33 14.67 -9.46
N GLN A 24 -0.35 14.10 -8.47
CA GLN A 24 0.32 13.76 -7.22
C GLN A 24 0.22 12.25 -7.03
N GLU A 25 1.01 11.51 -7.82
CA GLU A 25 1.77 10.45 -7.19
C GLU A 25 2.42 11.12 -5.98
N ALA A 26 1.94 10.77 -4.79
CA ALA A 26 2.73 10.97 -3.61
C ALA A 26 4.04 10.27 -3.94
N GLU A 27 5.03 11.06 -4.32
CA GLU A 27 6.42 10.72 -4.28
C GLU A 27 6.63 10.39 -2.81
N GLN A 28 6.29 9.15 -2.44
CA GLN A 28 6.80 8.49 -1.27
C GLN A 28 8.28 8.45 -1.54
N LYS A 29 8.93 9.58 -1.22
CA LYS A 29 10.34 9.68 -0.96
C LYS A 29 10.63 8.41 -0.19
N ALA A 30 11.33 7.48 -0.83
CA ALA A 30 11.70 6.24 -0.19
C ALA A 30 12.56 6.68 0.99
N GLU A 31 11.93 6.84 2.15
CA GLU A 31 12.64 7.07 3.39
C GLU A 31 13.54 5.86 3.51
N ASP A 32 14.85 6.10 3.53
CA ASP A 32 15.85 5.06 3.73
C ASP A 32 15.35 4.20 4.90
N MET A 33 14.94 2.96 4.59
CA MET A 33 14.31 2.10 5.58
C MET A 33 15.37 1.74 6.61
N THR A 34 15.37 2.48 7.72
CA THR A 34 16.34 2.26 8.79
C THR A 34 16.09 0.92 9.47
N HIS A 35 17.13 0.38 10.10
CA HIS A 35 17.07 -0.83 10.92
C HIS A 35 15.95 -0.78 11.99
N ALA A 36 15.61 0.43 12.46
CA ALA A 36 14.50 0.66 13.39
C ALA A 36 13.14 0.41 12.74
N SER A 37 12.96 0.79 11.48
CA SER A 37 11.73 0.58 10.71
C SER A 37 11.47 -0.90 10.47
N ILE A 38 12.50 -1.71 10.23
CA ILE A 38 12.38 -3.16 10.02
C ILE A 38 11.95 -3.86 11.32
N ASN A 39 12.56 -3.50 12.45
CA ASN A 39 12.25 -4.12 13.73
C ASN A 39 10.88 -3.71 14.32
N ALA A 40 10.28 -2.61 13.86
CA ALA A 40 8.96 -2.18 14.31
C ALA A 40 7.81 -3.12 13.90
N TRP A 41 8.00 -3.89 12.82
CA TRP A 41 6.97 -4.80 12.27
C TRP A 41 7.18 -6.26 12.66
N LEU A 42 8.29 -6.57 13.33
CA LEU A 42 8.62 -7.94 13.73
C LEU A 42 8.15 -8.22 15.17
N PRO A 43 7.66 -9.44 15.44
CA PRO A 43 7.26 -9.83 16.80
C PRO A 43 8.42 -9.90 17.79
N ALA A 44 9.67 -9.98 17.29
CA ALA A 44 10.88 -9.87 18.08
C ALA A 44 11.98 -9.14 17.26
N PRO A 45 12.84 -8.33 17.91
CA PRO A 45 13.90 -7.60 17.23
C PRO A 45 14.92 -8.56 16.63
N MET A 46 15.29 -8.31 15.38
CA MET A 46 16.24 -9.12 14.64
C MET A 46 17.68 -8.85 15.13
N PRO A 47 18.57 -9.86 15.17
CA PRO A 47 19.99 -9.66 15.45
C PRO A 47 20.61 -8.63 14.50
N PRO A 48 21.56 -7.80 14.97
CA PRO A 48 22.07 -6.66 14.21
C PRO A 48 22.75 -7.06 12.89
N GLU A 49 23.47 -8.19 12.87
CA GLU A 49 24.10 -8.71 11.65
C GLU A 49 23.07 -9.10 10.58
N GLN A 50 21.93 -9.68 10.99
CA GLN A 50 20.87 -10.09 10.09
C GLN A 50 20.07 -8.89 9.59
N ALA A 51 19.76 -7.94 10.46
CA ALA A 51 18.94 -6.80 10.05
C ALA A 51 19.70 -5.79 9.18
N GLN A 52 21.04 -5.76 9.21
CA GLN A 52 21.82 -5.08 8.17
C GLN A 52 21.67 -5.74 6.79
N GLN A 53 21.79 -7.07 6.71
CA GLN A 53 21.59 -7.81 5.46
C GLN A 53 20.16 -7.65 4.91
N VAL A 54 19.16 -7.66 5.81
CA VAL A 54 17.76 -7.42 5.44
C VAL A 54 17.56 -5.99 4.96
N ALA A 55 18.17 -4.99 5.60
CA ALA A 55 18.09 -3.60 5.14
C ALA A 55 18.67 -3.44 3.73
N GLU A 56 19.81 -4.07 3.43
CA GLU A 56 20.40 -4.07 2.08
C GLU A 56 19.48 -4.75 1.06
N ALA A 57 18.91 -5.91 1.40
CA ALA A 57 17.96 -6.61 0.54
C ALA A 57 16.67 -5.81 0.29
N VAL A 58 16.15 -5.16 1.33
CA VAL A 58 14.95 -4.30 1.23
C VAL A 58 15.23 -3.09 0.34
N ASN A 59 16.39 -2.45 0.48
CA ASN A 59 16.78 -1.33 -0.38
C ASN A 59 16.92 -1.75 -1.85
N ALA A 60 17.48 -2.93 -2.12
CA ALA A 60 17.53 -3.48 -3.48
C ALA A 60 16.12 -3.71 -4.05
N LEU A 61 15.23 -4.31 -3.24
CA LEU A 61 13.83 -4.54 -3.61
C LEU A 61 13.08 -3.24 -3.89
N GLN A 62 13.29 -2.20 -3.06
CA GLN A 62 12.66 -0.89 -3.25
C GLN A 62 13.03 -0.26 -4.59
N LYS A 63 14.32 -0.34 -5.00
CA LYS A 63 14.75 0.15 -6.32
C LYS A 63 14.04 -0.60 -7.46
N THR A 64 13.91 -1.92 -7.34
CA THR A 64 13.17 -2.71 -8.34
C THR A 64 11.70 -2.34 -8.37
N LEU A 65 11.07 -2.13 -7.21
CA LEU A 65 9.67 -1.71 -7.13
C LEU A 65 9.45 -0.31 -7.71
N GLN A 66 10.36 0.63 -7.48
CA GLN A 66 10.30 1.96 -8.10
C GLN A 66 10.35 1.85 -9.64
N ALA A 67 11.25 1.03 -10.18
CA ALA A 67 11.33 0.80 -11.61
C ALA A 67 10.04 0.16 -12.17
N LEU A 68 9.44 -0.80 -11.47
CA LEU A 68 8.18 -1.42 -11.87
C LEU A 68 6.99 -0.46 -11.82
N ARG A 69 6.93 0.44 -10.83
CA ARG A 69 5.88 1.45 -10.70
C ARG A 69 5.94 2.51 -11.79
N ALA A 70 7.13 2.81 -12.31
CA ALA A 70 7.30 3.75 -13.41
C ALA A 70 6.72 3.24 -14.73
N CYS A 71 6.41 1.94 -14.84
CA CYS A 71 5.77 1.36 -16.02
C CYS A 71 4.25 1.57 -15.96
N PRO A 72 3.65 2.35 -16.87
CA PRO A 72 2.21 2.52 -16.92
C PRO A 72 1.54 1.18 -17.26
N LEU A 73 0.54 0.79 -16.48
CA LEU A 73 -0.23 -0.43 -16.74
C LEU A 73 -1.22 -0.19 -17.88
N PRO A 74 -1.29 -1.07 -18.90
CA PRO A 74 -2.28 -0.95 -19.96
C PRO A 74 -3.70 -1.19 -19.43
N GLU A 75 -4.70 -0.70 -20.17
CA GLU A 75 -6.10 -0.99 -19.87
C GLU A 75 -6.36 -2.51 -19.83
N GLY A 76 -7.10 -2.97 -18.82
CA GLY A 76 -7.34 -4.39 -18.59
C GLY A 76 -6.24 -5.11 -17.79
N SER A 77 -5.28 -4.39 -17.21
CA SER A 77 -4.29 -4.94 -16.26
C SER A 77 -4.91 -5.26 -14.89
N GLU A 78 -5.90 -6.14 -14.88
CA GLU A 78 -6.46 -6.66 -13.63
C GLU A 78 -5.44 -7.54 -12.91
N PRO A 79 -5.50 -7.62 -11.57
CA PRO A 79 -4.66 -8.55 -10.82
C PRO A 79 -4.83 -9.99 -11.34
N ALA A 80 -3.72 -10.73 -11.46
CA ALA A 80 -3.73 -12.12 -11.94
C ALA A 80 -4.67 -13.04 -11.15
N PHE A 81 -4.93 -12.68 -9.89
CA PHE A 81 -5.92 -13.32 -9.03
C PHE A 81 -6.88 -12.26 -8.52
N THR A 82 -8.15 -12.38 -8.89
CA THR A 82 -9.24 -11.60 -8.32
C THR A 82 -9.98 -12.47 -7.32
N PHE A 83 -10.31 -11.89 -6.17
CA PHE A 83 -11.13 -12.57 -5.18
C PHE A 83 -12.54 -12.76 -5.77
N GLN A 84 -12.97 -14.02 -5.90
CA GLN A 84 -14.35 -14.34 -6.25
C GLN A 84 -15.10 -14.71 -4.95
N PRO A 85 -16.04 -13.86 -4.48
CA PRO A 85 -16.86 -14.22 -3.34
C PRO A 85 -17.68 -15.47 -3.69
N LEU A 86 -17.84 -16.37 -2.71
CA LEU A 86 -18.68 -17.55 -2.88
C LEU A 86 -20.12 -17.10 -3.21
N PRO A 87 -20.80 -17.78 -4.14
CA PRO A 87 -22.18 -17.44 -4.46
C PRO A 87 -23.05 -17.58 -3.20
N PRO A 88 -24.05 -16.70 -3.00
CA PRO A 88 -24.96 -16.82 -1.87
C PRO A 88 -25.65 -18.19 -1.92
N LYS A 89 -25.71 -18.88 -0.78
CA LYS A 89 -26.45 -20.14 -0.66
C LYS A 89 -27.90 -19.87 -1.07
N ARG A 90 -28.37 -20.55 -2.11
CA ARG A 90 -29.81 -20.59 -2.43
C ARG A 90 -30.50 -21.29 -1.26
N GLY A 91 -31.24 -20.53 -0.47
CA GLY A 91 -32.15 -21.04 0.55
C GLY A 91 -33.43 -21.57 -0.08
#